data_AF-A0A6D2JU85-F1
#
_entry.id   AF-A0A6D2JU85-F1
#
_cell.length_a   1.000
_cell.length_b   1.000
_cell.length_c   1.000
_cell.angle_alpha   90.00
_cell.angle_beta   90.00
_cell.angle_gamma   90.00
#
_symmetry.space_group_name_H-M   'P 1'
#
loop_
_entity.id
_entity.type
_entity.pdbx_description
1 polymer ?
#
loop_
_entity_poly.entity_id
_entity_poly.type
_entity_poly.pdbx_seq_one_letter_code
_entity_poly.pdbx_strand_id
1 'polypeptide(L)'
;MCNLKLQTIGDYDSADAFFMDRNPIHPPLPARNDYEIKPQIIALLTTLKCKLFSFSLGDKASRWLKSLPAHSITTWDEYKAAFINHFYTKQRSVSVRNKISNFRQANNESFYEALDRFKEYIRDCPNHGFNEGNLWNIFYRGIDHKYKLSLDTASNGNFMTKT
;
A
#
# COMPACT_ATOMS: atom_id res chain seq x y z
N MET A 1 90.50 -15.71 -15.07
CA MET A 1 90.99 -14.78 -14.03
C MET A 1 89.78 -14.06 -13.46
N CYS A 2 89.49 -14.30 -12.17
CA CYS A 2 88.36 -13.70 -11.46
C CYS A 2 88.61 -12.21 -11.19
N ASN A 3 87.59 -11.37 -11.39
CA ASN A 3 87.52 -10.02 -10.83
C ASN A 3 86.35 -9.99 -9.84
N LEU A 4 86.65 -10.10 -8.54
CA LEU A 4 85.70 -9.77 -7.48
C LEU A 4 85.69 -8.24 -7.31
N LYS A 5 84.56 -7.60 -7.61
CA LYS A 5 84.28 -6.23 -7.20
C LYS A 5 83.79 -6.27 -5.75
N LEU A 6 84.58 -5.72 -4.82
CA LEU A 6 84.16 -5.52 -3.44
C LEU A 6 83.15 -4.36 -3.41
N GLN A 7 81.93 -4.64 -2.97
CA GLN A 7 80.92 -3.62 -2.65
C GLN A 7 81.06 -3.20 -1.18
N THR A 8 80.95 -1.89 -0.94
CA THR A 8 81.20 -1.23 0.35
C THR A 8 79.90 -1.04 1.14
N ILE A 9 80.02 -0.74 2.44
CA ILE A 9 78.93 -0.58 3.43
C ILE A 9 77.83 0.43 3.05
N GLY A 10 78.02 1.24 2.00
CA GLY A 10 77.01 2.18 1.48
C GLY A 10 75.88 1.55 0.64
N ASP A 11 75.94 0.25 0.35
CA ASP A 11 74.91 -0.44 -0.46
C ASP A 11 73.71 -0.93 0.38
N TYR A 12 73.66 -0.63 1.68
CA TYR A 12 72.62 -1.11 2.62
C TYR A 12 71.47 -0.12 2.90
N ASP A 13 71.41 1.05 2.24
CA ASP A 13 70.25 1.96 2.34
C ASP A 13 69.21 1.69 1.23
N SER A 14 68.91 0.42 0.97
CA SER A 14 67.75 0.05 0.13
C SER A 14 66.52 0.01 1.03
N ALA A 15 65.59 0.95 0.82
CA ALA A 15 64.33 1.04 1.55
C ALA A 15 63.65 -0.33 1.59
N ASP A 16 63.44 -0.84 2.81
CA ASP A 16 62.87 -2.15 3.10
C ASP A 16 61.67 -2.48 2.20
N ALA A 17 61.84 -3.47 1.33
CA ALA A 17 60.77 -4.05 0.51
C ALA A 17 59.62 -4.66 1.35
N PHE A 18 59.74 -4.67 2.67
CA PHE A 18 58.74 -5.17 3.63
C PHE A 18 57.48 -4.30 3.75
N PHE A 19 57.45 -3.07 3.22
CA PHE A 19 56.28 -2.19 3.34
C PHE A 19 55.44 -2.04 2.06
N MET A 20 55.78 -2.73 0.96
CA MET A 20 55.12 -2.52 -0.34
C MET A 20 53.87 -3.37 -0.60
N ASP A 21 53.53 -4.33 0.27
CA ASP A 21 52.30 -5.13 0.10
C ASP A 21 51.36 -4.96 1.29
N ARG A 22 50.68 -3.81 1.31
CA ARG A 22 49.44 -3.64 2.08
C ARG A 22 48.27 -3.48 1.13
N ASN A 23 47.97 -4.53 0.36
CA ASN A 23 46.63 -4.63 -0.22
C ASN A 23 45.60 -4.62 0.94
N PRO A 24 44.60 -3.73 0.92
CA PRO A 24 43.50 -3.78 1.88
C PRO A 24 42.85 -5.17 1.83
N ILE A 25 42.58 -5.76 3.00
CA ILE A 25 41.79 -6.99 3.08
C ILE A 25 40.40 -6.64 2.54
N HIS A 26 40.11 -7.02 1.30
CA HIS A 26 38.77 -6.96 0.74
C HIS A 26 38.00 -8.18 1.25
N PRO A 27 37.01 -8.02 2.14
CA PRO A 27 36.13 -9.12 2.47
C PRO A 27 35.47 -9.61 1.17
N PRO A 28 35.38 -10.93 0.95
CA PRO A 28 34.66 -11.46 -0.20
C PRO A 28 33.23 -10.92 -0.16
N LEU A 29 32.72 -10.49 -1.32
CA LEU A 29 31.31 -10.12 -1.47
C LEU A 29 30.47 -11.24 -0.86
N PRO A 30 29.46 -10.94 -0.02
CA PRO A 30 28.62 -11.98 0.58
C PRO A 30 28.06 -12.89 -0.52
N ALA A 31 28.57 -14.11 -0.63
CA ALA A 31 28.17 -15.09 -1.65
C ALA A 31 26.82 -15.74 -1.33
N ARG A 32 25.96 -15.04 -0.59
CA ARG A 32 24.77 -15.60 0.02
C ARG A 32 23.58 -14.73 -0.36
N ASN A 33 22.76 -15.25 -1.26
CA ASN A 33 21.43 -14.71 -1.59
C ASN A 33 20.42 -15.06 -0.47
N ASP A 34 20.85 -15.14 0.78
CA ASP A 34 19.98 -15.46 1.92
C ASP A 34 19.05 -14.31 2.31
N TYR A 35 19.32 -13.10 1.81
CA TYR A 35 18.41 -11.96 1.84
C TYR A 35 17.32 -12.02 0.74
N GLU A 36 17.47 -12.85 -0.29
CA GLU A 36 16.46 -12.99 -1.34
C GLU A 36 15.29 -13.84 -0.84
N ILE A 37 14.08 -13.26 -0.83
CA ILE A 37 12.86 -14.00 -0.56
C ILE A 37 12.69 -15.03 -1.68
N LYS A 38 12.95 -16.29 -1.34
CA LYS A 38 12.92 -17.36 -2.33
C LYS A 38 11.49 -17.54 -2.89
N PRO A 39 11.31 -17.77 -4.21
CA PRO A 39 9.98 -17.92 -4.82
C PRO A 39 9.07 -18.96 -4.15
N GLN A 40 9.64 -20.03 -3.59
CA GLN A 40 8.91 -21.04 -2.82
C GLN A 40 8.25 -20.46 -1.56
N ILE A 41 8.87 -19.48 -0.89
CA ILE A 41 8.30 -18.82 0.30
C ILE A 41 7.09 -17.98 -0.14
N ILE A 42 7.21 -17.25 -1.26
CA ILE A 42 6.10 -16.46 -1.83
C ILE A 42 4.94 -17.37 -2.23
N ALA A 43 5.21 -18.50 -2.89
CA ALA A 43 4.20 -19.48 -3.28
C ALA A 43 3.49 -20.11 -2.07
N LEU A 44 4.24 -20.46 -1.01
CA LEU A 44 3.69 -20.96 0.24
C LEU A 44 2.77 -19.94 0.92
N LEU A 45 3.20 -18.68 1.02
CA LEU A 45 2.40 -17.60 1.60
C LEU A 45 1.11 -17.35 0.80
N THR A 46 1.19 -17.40 -0.52
CA THR A 46 0.03 -17.25 -1.41
C THR A 46 -0.97 -18.39 -1.20
N THR A 47 -0.47 -19.63 -1.15
CA THR A 47 -1.28 -20.81 -0.89
C THR A 47 -1.96 -20.75 0.48
N LEU A 48 -1.22 -20.32 1.51
CA LEU A 48 -1.75 -20.18 2.86
C LEU A 48 -2.85 -19.12 2.93
N LYS A 49 -2.67 -17.96 2.29
CA LYS A 49 -3.69 -16.90 2.20
C LYS A 49 -4.96 -17.40 1.54
N CYS A 50 -4.87 -18.10 0.41
CA CYS A 50 -6.04 -18.64 -0.28
C CYS A 50 -6.78 -19.69 0.57
N LYS A 51 -6.04 -20.56 1.27
CA LYS A 51 -6.63 -21.54 2.19
C LYS A 51 -7.35 -20.85 3.35
N LEU A 52 -6.66 -19.95 4.07
CA LEU A 52 -7.22 -19.24 5.22
C LEU A 52 -8.44 -18.37 4.83
N PHE A 53 -8.41 -17.75 3.66
CA PHE A 53 -9.55 -16.99 3.15
C PHE A 53 -10.79 -17.86 2.99
N SER A 54 -10.67 -19.08 2.48
CA SER A 54 -11.83 -19.97 2.34
C SER A 54 -12.53 -20.28 3.68
N PHE A 55 -11.79 -20.25 4.79
CA PHE A 55 -12.33 -20.43 6.14
C PHE A 55 -12.96 -19.15 6.71
N SER A 56 -12.58 -17.96 6.23
CA SER A 56 -13.21 -16.71 6.65
C SER A 56 -14.54 -16.44 5.95
N LEU A 57 -14.88 -17.20 4.91
CA LEU A 57 -16.11 -17.02 4.14
C LEU A 57 -17.32 -17.68 4.81
N GLY A 58 -18.37 -16.90 5.07
CA GLY A 58 -19.67 -17.42 5.50
C GLY A 58 -20.51 -17.98 4.34
N ASP A 59 -21.33 -19.00 4.61
CA ASP A 59 -22.38 -19.61 3.80
C ASP A 59 -22.37 -19.32 2.28
N LYS A 60 -22.93 -18.18 1.87
CA LYS A 60 -23.09 -17.80 0.47
C LYS A 60 -21.75 -17.60 -0.23
N ALA A 61 -20.80 -16.97 0.46
CA ALA A 61 -19.45 -16.75 -0.04
C ALA A 61 -18.65 -18.05 -0.14
N SER A 62 -18.78 -18.95 0.85
CA SER A 62 -18.13 -20.26 0.81
C SER A 62 -18.68 -21.13 -0.33
N ARG A 63 -20.01 -21.13 -0.54
CA ARG A 63 -20.64 -21.86 -1.65
C ARG A 63 -20.25 -21.30 -3.01
N TRP A 64 -20.24 -19.98 -3.17
CA TRP A 64 -19.75 -19.34 -4.40
C TRP A 64 -18.33 -19.78 -4.71
N LEU A 65 -17.44 -19.71 -3.72
CA LEU A 65 -16.05 -20.08 -3.91
C LEU A 65 -15.91 -21.54 -4.38
N LYS A 66 -16.65 -22.47 -3.77
CA LYS A 66 -16.65 -23.90 -4.14
C LYS A 66 -17.27 -24.17 -5.52
N SER A 67 -18.06 -23.25 -6.05
CA SER A 67 -18.68 -23.37 -7.37
C SER A 67 -17.75 -22.93 -8.52
N LEU A 68 -16.62 -22.28 -8.21
CA LEU A 68 -15.66 -21.86 -9.23
C LEU A 68 -14.97 -23.09 -9.85
N PRO A 69 -14.66 -23.07 -11.16
CA PRO A 69 -13.93 -24.16 -11.81
C PRO A 69 -12.57 -24.41 -11.15
N ALA A 70 -12.13 -25.67 -11.13
CA ALA A 70 -10.78 -26.00 -10.66
C ALA A 70 -9.72 -25.20 -11.44
N HIS A 71 -8.74 -24.65 -10.73
CA HIS A 71 -7.65 -23.84 -11.29
C HIS A 71 -8.07 -22.50 -11.94
N SER A 72 -9.31 -22.03 -11.76
CA SER A 72 -9.75 -20.75 -12.34
C SER A 72 -9.13 -19.51 -11.70
N ILE A 73 -8.60 -19.64 -10.48
CA ILE A 73 -7.96 -18.56 -9.71
C ILE A 73 -6.69 -19.14 -9.10
N THR A 74 -5.54 -18.64 -9.53
CA THR A 74 -4.22 -19.18 -9.14
C THR A 74 -3.42 -18.22 -8.28
N THR A 75 -3.79 -16.94 -8.28
CA THR A 75 -3.14 -15.90 -7.48
C THR A 75 -4.09 -15.27 -6.46
N TRP A 76 -3.52 -14.73 -5.38
CA TRP A 76 -4.30 -14.00 -4.37
C TRP A 76 -5.00 -12.75 -4.96
N ASP A 77 -4.38 -12.09 -5.94
CA ASP A 77 -4.96 -10.89 -6.55
C ASP A 77 -6.17 -11.19 -7.44
N GLU A 78 -6.10 -12.27 -8.24
CA GLU A 78 -7.26 -12.79 -8.97
C GLU A 78 -8.40 -13.16 -8.01
N TYR A 79 -8.06 -13.73 -6.85
CA TYR A 79 -9.02 -14.13 -5.83
C TYR A 79 -9.78 -12.93 -5.25
N LYS A 80 -9.05 -11.89 -4.84
CA LYS A 80 -9.65 -10.64 -4.36
C LYS A 80 -10.51 -10.01 -5.45
N ALA A 81 -10.00 -9.93 -6.68
CA ALA A 81 -10.72 -9.32 -7.79
C ALA A 81 -12.03 -10.05 -8.10
N ALA A 82 -12.00 -11.39 -8.17
CA ALA A 82 -13.19 -12.20 -8.40
C ALA A 82 -14.21 -12.06 -7.27
N PHE A 83 -13.76 -12.09 -6.01
CA PHE A 83 -14.63 -11.94 -4.84
C PHE A 83 -15.33 -10.59 -4.84
N ILE A 84 -14.58 -9.50 -5.03
CA ILE A 84 -15.12 -8.14 -5.10
C ILE A 84 -16.07 -8.02 -6.30
N ASN A 85 -15.72 -8.53 -7.48
CA ASN A 85 -16.62 -8.46 -8.64
C ASN A 85 -17.94 -9.24 -8.43
N HIS A 86 -17.90 -10.37 -7.71
CA HIS A 86 -19.09 -11.17 -7.47
C HIS A 86 -19.98 -10.59 -6.36
N PHE A 87 -19.41 -10.21 -5.22
CA PHE A 87 -20.17 -9.74 -4.05
C PHE A 87 -20.35 -8.23 -3.97
N TYR A 88 -19.48 -7.47 -4.61
CA TYR A 88 -19.50 -6.02 -4.65
C TYR A 88 -19.73 -5.56 -6.10
N THR A 89 -20.97 -5.70 -6.56
CA THR A 89 -21.33 -5.47 -7.95
C THR A 89 -21.03 -4.02 -8.38
N LYS A 90 -20.71 -3.83 -9.66
CA LYS A 90 -20.58 -2.49 -10.27
C LYS A 90 -21.80 -1.61 -9.98
N GLN A 91 -22.99 -2.21 -9.96
CA GLN A 91 -24.24 -1.52 -9.62
C GLN A 91 -24.25 -0.98 -8.19
N ARG A 92 -23.74 -1.73 -7.21
CA ARG A 92 -23.59 -1.24 -5.83
C ARG A 92 -22.63 -0.05 -5.77
N SER A 93 -21.48 -0.14 -6.45
CA SER A 93 -20.52 0.98 -6.54
C SER A 93 -21.16 2.24 -7.16
N VAL A 94 -21.89 2.09 -8.27
CA VAL A 94 -22.61 3.21 -8.90
C VAL A 94 -23.69 3.79 -7.97
N SER A 95 -24.45 2.93 -7.29
CA SER A 95 -25.48 3.37 -6.35
C SER A 95 -24.89 4.18 -5.19
N VAL A 96 -23.80 3.71 -4.57
CA VAL A 96 -23.15 4.42 -3.47
C VAL A 96 -22.52 5.71 -3.97
N ARG A 97 -21.87 5.70 -5.14
CA ARG A 97 -21.33 6.92 -5.77
C ARG A 97 -22.42 7.97 -6.00
N ASN A 98 -23.62 7.56 -6.44
CA ASN A 98 -24.77 8.45 -6.59
C ASN A 98 -25.29 8.98 -5.25
N LYS A 99 -25.22 8.20 -4.17
CA LYS A 99 -25.56 8.66 -2.81
C LYS A 99 -24.56 9.68 -2.29
N ILE A 100 -23.27 9.53 -2.63
CA ILE A 100 -22.24 10.53 -2.34
C ILE A 100 -22.58 11.82 -3.12
N SER A 101 -22.67 11.76 -4.45
CA SER A 101 -22.84 12.97 -5.28
C SER A 101 -24.14 13.74 -5.04
N ASN A 102 -25.23 13.03 -4.70
CA ASN A 102 -26.53 13.63 -4.43
C ASN A 102 -26.83 13.71 -2.92
N PHE A 103 -25.80 13.71 -2.08
CA PHE A 103 -25.98 13.72 -0.63
C PHE A 103 -26.85 14.91 -0.19
N ARG A 104 -27.84 14.61 0.65
CA ARG A 104 -28.64 15.58 1.38
C ARG A 104 -28.88 15.09 2.78
N GLN A 105 -28.82 16.01 3.73
CA GLN A 105 -29.28 15.78 5.10
C GLN A 105 -30.80 15.59 5.08
N ALA A 106 -31.30 14.61 5.83
CA ALA A 106 -32.73 14.42 5.99
C ALA A 106 -33.32 15.37 7.04
N ASN A 107 -34.61 15.71 6.93
CA ASN A 107 -35.27 16.73 7.76
C ASN A 107 -35.14 16.51 9.28
N ASN A 108 -35.06 15.24 9.72
CA ASN A 108 -34.97 14.87 11.15
C ASN A 108 -33.59 14.30 11.52
N GLU A 109 -32.60 14.42 10.64
CA GLU A 109 -31.25 13.90 10.85
C GLU A 109 -30.38 14.99 11.47
N SER A 110 -29.68 14.69 12.56
CA SER A 110 -28.71 15.61 13.14
C SER A 110 -27.48 15.76 12.23
N PHE A 111 -26.70 16.83 12.43
CA PHE A 111 -25.46 17.02 11.68
C PHE A 111 -24.48 15.84 11.83
N TYR A 112 -24.38 15.28 13.04
CA TYR A 112 -23.46 14.17 13.32
C TYR A 112 -23.89 12.89 12.59
N GLU A 113 -25.18 12.56 12.62
CA GLU A 113 -25.72 11.40 11.88
C GLU A 113 -25.51 11.57 10.38
N ALA A 114 -25.76 12.76 9.84
CA ALA A 114 -25.52 13.08 8.43
C ALA A 114 -24.03 12.90 8.06
N LEU A 115 -23.11 13.38 8.92
CA LEU A 115 -21.67 13.24 8.72
C LEU A 115 -21.22 11.78 8.76
N ASP A 116 -21.72 11.01 9.72
CA ASP A 116 -21.37 9.59 9.87
C ASP A 116 -21.87 8.78 8.67
N ARG A 117 -23.12 9.01 8.23
CA ARG A 117 -23.68 8.40 7.01
C ARG A 117 -22.91 8.76 5.75
N PHE A 118 -22.44 10.01 5.64
CA PHE A 118 -21.60 10.42 4.52
C PHE A 118 -20.24 9.69 4.51
N LYS A 119 -19.59 9.57 5.67
CA LYS A 119 -18.35 8.79 5.84
C LYS A 119 -18.54 7.31 5.54
N GLU A 120 -19.68 6.75 5.91
CA GLU A 120 -20.04 5.37 5.57
C GLU A 120 -20.12 5.17 4.06
N TYR A 121 -20.73 6.09 3.29
CA TYR A 121 -20.76 5.99 1.83
C TYR A 121 -19.36 6.02 1.20
N ILE A 122 -18.45 6.84 1.73
CA ILE A 122 -17.06 6.90 1.27
C ILE A 122 -16.37 5.55 1.53
N ARG A 123 -16.51 4.99 2.74
CA ARG A 123 -15.93 3.69 3.12
C ARG A 123 -16.49 2.55 2.28
N ASP A 124 -17.80 2.59 2.01
CA ASP A 124 -18.47 1.56 1.24
C ASP A 124 -17.99 1.55 -0.22
N CYS A 125 -17.60 2.68 -0.80
CA CYS A 125 -17.18 2.76 -2.21
C CYS A 125 -15.75 3.31 -2.35
N PRO A 126 -14.69 2.52 -2.05
CA PRO A 126 -13.30 3.00 -2.07
C PRO A 126 -12.84 3.55 -3.43
N ASN A 127 -13.45 3.08 -4.54
CA ASN A 127 -13.22 3.59 -5.90
C ASN A 127 -14.28 4.64 -6.32
N HIS A 128 -14.65 5.56 -5.41
CA HIS A 128 -15.69 6.56 -5.66
C HIS A 128 -15.25 7.66 -6.65
N GLY A 129 -13.93 7.94 -6.78
CA GLY A 129 -13.39 8.85 -7.78
C GLY A 129 -13.49 10.34 -7.46
N PHE A 130 -13.72 10.70 -6.19
CA PHE A 130 -13.78 12.09 -5.72
C PHE A 130 -12.52 12.39 -4.91
N ASN A 131 -11.92 13.57 -5.07
CA ASN A 131 -10.89 14.04 -4.15
C ASN A 131 -11.51 14.54 -2.83
N GLU A 132 -10.68 14.73 -1.81
CA GLU A 132 -11.12 15.14 -0.47
C GLU A 132 -11.88 16.48 -0.47
N GLY A 133 -11.38 17.49 -1.19
CA GLY A 133 -12.06 18.78 -1.30
C GLY A 133 -13.44 18.68 -1.96
N ASN A 134 -13.60 17.82 -2.96
CA ASN A 134 -14.90 17.56 -3.60
C ASN A 134 -15.85 16.83 -2.65
N LEU A 135 -15.38 15.88 -1.86
CA LEU A 135 -16.20 15.20 -0.85
C LEU A 135 -16.75 16.21 0.17
N TRP A 136 -15.88 17.06 0.72
CA TRP A 136 -16.30 18.08 1.68
C TRP A 136 -17.21 19.15 1.05
N ASN A 137 -16.97 19.54 -0.20
CA ASN A 137 -17.88 20.43 -0.93
C ASN A 137 -19.27 19.82 -1.11
N ILE A 138 -19.36 18.53 -1.46
CA ILE A 138 -20.63 17.83 -1.62
C ILE A 138 -21.37 17.76 -0.27
N PHE A 139 -20.66 17.37 0.79
CA PHE A 139 -21.22 17.32 2.13
C PHE A 139 -21.72 18.70 2.59
N TYR A 140 -20.87 19.73 2.48
CA TYR A 140 -21.22 21.11 2.82
C TYR A 140 -22.45 21.58 2.04
N ARG A 141 -22.58 21.27 0.74
CA ARG A 141 -23.77 21.65 -0.04
C ARG A 141 -25.04 20.90 0.39
N GLY A 142 -24.90 19.65 0.83
CA GLY A 142 -26.01 18.75 1.18
C GLY A 142 -26.63 18.95 2.56
N ILE A 143 -25.93 19.61 3.50
CA ILE A 143 -26.43 19.84 4.87
C ILE A 143 -27.32 21.08 5.00
N ASP A 144 -28.07 21.16 6.09
CA ASP A 144 -28.95 22.29 6.40
C ASP A 144 -28.18 23.61 6.50
N HIS A 145 -28.87 24.70 6.10
CA HIS A 145 -28.32 26.06 6.14
C HIS A 145 -27.77 26.47 7.50
N LYS A 146 -28.45 26.06 8.59
CA LYS A 146 -27.99 26.37 9.96
C LYS A 146 -26.59 25.81 10.24
N TYR A 147 -26.28 24.60 9.77
CA TYR A 147 -24.98 23.98 9.98
C TYR A 147 -23.92 24.55 9.04
N LYS A 148 -24.28 24.95 7.82
CA LYS A 148 -23.38 25.69 6.92
C LYS A 148 -22.87 26.97 7.59
N LEU A 149 -23.78 27.77 8.14
CA LEU A 149 -23.43 29.01 8.84
C LEU A 149 -22.53 28.76 10.05
N SER A 150 -22.81 27.71 10.84
CA SER A 150 -21.96 27.32 11.97
C SER A 150 -20.56 26.89 11.50
N LEU A 151 -20.44 26.14 10.41
CA LEU A 151 -19.15 25.74 9.84
C LEU A 151 -18.34 26.94 9.34
N ASP A 152 -18.98 27.88 8.65
CA ASP A 152 -18.32 29.10 8.18
C ASP A 152 -17.83 29.96 9.36
N THR A 153 -18.69 30.13 10.38
CA THR A 153 -18.34 30.87 11.59
C THR A 153 -17.15 30.22 12.31
N ALA A 154 -17.18 28.90 12.50
CA ALA A 154 -16.07 28.14 13.11
C ALA A 154 -14.78 28.20 12.27
N SER A 155 -14.91 28.39 10.96
CA SER A 155 -13.79 28.53 10.03
C SER A 155 -13.24 29.95 9.95
N ASN A 156 -13.81 30.90 10.69
CA ASN A 156 -13.44 32.32 10.64
C ASN A 156 -13.59 32.91 9.22
N GLY A 157 -14.60 32.46 8.47
CA GLY A 157 -14.79 32.78 7.05
C GLY A 157 -15.44 31.63 6.28
N ASN A 158 -15.27 31.57 4.96
CA ASN A 158 -15.88 30.49 4.17
C ASN A 158 -15.14 29.15 4.42
N PHE A 159 -15.85 28.14 4.93
CA PHE A 159 -15.32 26.79 5.20
C PHE A 159 -14.65 26.18 3.96
N MET A 160 -15.19 26.44 2.77
CA MET A 160 -14.68 25.90 1.50
C MET A 160 -13.42 26.58 0.99
N THR A 161 -12.98 27.69 1.60
CA THR A 161 -11.81 28.47 1.16
C THR A 161 -10.55 28.20 1.97
N LYS A 162 -10.66 27.48 3.09
CA LYS A 162 -9.50 27.06 3.88
C LYS A 162 -8.97 25.74 3.33
N THR A 163 -7.83 25.81 2.64
CA THR A 163 -7.03 24.66 2.20
C THR A 163 -5.82 24.54 3.09
#